data_AF-A0A920K739-F1
#
_entry.id   AF-A0A920K739-F1
#
_cell.length_a   1.000
_cell.length_b   1.000
_cell.length_c   1.000
_cell.angle_alpha   90.00
_cell.angle_beta   90.00
_cell.angle_gamma   90.00
#
_symmetry.space_group_name_H-M   'P 1'
#
loop_
_entity.id
_entity.type
_entity.pdbx_description
1 polymer ?
#
loop_
_entity_poly.entity_id
_entity_poly.type
_entity_poly.pdbx_seq_one_letter_code
_entity_poly.pdbx_strand_id
1 'polypeptide(L)'
;MVLQWTLGVKSEVFFTSYEDTEATLSVDRDGMTTDVKVAVREDNSIGIRVVLPEIQTTDITYDVDQSIVEGIRYGYWTLYDYVAQFKFVFTKEGASQLGGFGTIGSLFPGTWDWQAFWHTTALISIILAFMNVLPIPALDGGHVMFLAYEMITGRKPHDRVMEIAQMIGIFLLLGLFVYANANDVVRFLA
;
A
#
# COMPACT_ATOMS: atom_id res chain seq x y z
N MET A 1 15.73 12.26 15.47
CA MET A 1 14.77 11.17 15.77
C MET A 1 15.54 9.87 15.60
N VAL A 2 15.99 9.27 16.71
CA VAL A 2 16.91 8.14 16.73
C VAL A 2 16.10 6.84 16.67
N LEU A 3 16.32 6.04 15.63
CA LEU A 3 15.73 4.72 15.47
C LEU A 3 16.49 3.74 16.39
N GLN A 4 16.05 3.63 17.64
CA GLN A 4 16.50 2.59 18.58
C GLN A 4 15.54 1.41 18.57
N TRP A 5 15.49 0.59 17.52
CA TRP A 5 14.79 -0.71 17.62
C TRP A 5 15.36 -1.72 16.63
N THR A 6 16.21 -2.63 17.13
CA THR A 6 16.10 -4.09 16.92
C THR A 6 17.27 -4.77 17.64
N LEU A 7 16.94 -5.63 18.61
CA LEU A 7 17.85 -6.48 19.41
C LEU A 7 18.72 -5.69 20.41
N GLY A 8 18.27 -5.64 21.67
CA GLY A 8 18.92 -4.94 22.79
C GLY A 8 20.27 -5.52 23.25
N VAL A 9 21.11 -5.94 22.32
CA VAL A 9 22.47 -6.39 22.59
C VAL A 9 23.40 -5.22 22.30
N LYS A 10 23.92 -4.57 23.34
CA LYS A 10 25.08 -3.69 23.19
C LYS A 10 26.27 -4.58 22.88
N SER A 11 26.78 -4.51 21.65
CA SER A 11 28.04 -5.16 21.30
C SER A 11 29.12 -4.10 21.11
N GLU A 12 30.16 -4.16 21.92
CA GLU A 12 31.34 -3.30 21.81
C GLU A 12 32.49 -4.12 21.22
N VAL A 13 33.16 -3.56 20.21
CA VAL A 13 34.28 -4.22 19.53
C VAL A 13 35.55 -3.47 19.87
N PHE A 14 36.52 -4.17 20.45
CA PHE A 14 37.83 -3.64 20.82
C PHE A 14 38.90 -4.24 19.93
N PHE A 15 39.87 -3.42 19.53
CA PHE A 15 41.05 -3.87 18.81
C PHE A 15 42.12 -4.26 19.83
N THR A 16 42.58 -5.51 19.77
CA THR A 16 43.48 -6.06 20.80
C THR A 16 44.91 -6.22 20.30
N SER A 17 45.12 -6.74 19.08
CA SER A 17 46.47 -6.97 18.54
C SER A 17 46.49 -7.08 17.01
N TYR A 18 47.63 -6.74 16.41
CA TYR A 18 47.94 -6.85 14.98
C TYR A 18 49.22 -7.67 14.78
N GLU A 19 49.16 -8.76 14.02
CA GLU A 19 50.32 -9.49 13.51
C GLU A 19 50.17 -9.64 11.99
N ASP A 20 50.84 -8.78 11.21
CA ASP A 20 51.00 -8.73 9.74
C ASP A 20 49.83 -9.18 8.83
N THR A 21 49.33 -10.41 8.98
CA THR A 21 48.21 -11.00 8.22
C THR A 21 46.94 -11.25 9.02
N GLU A 22 46.98 -11.18 10.36
CA GLU A 22 45.85 -11.44 11.27
C GLU A 22 45.69 -10.33 12.31
N ALA A 23 44.46 -9.89 12.52
CA ALA A 23 44.07 -9.01 13.62
C ALA A 23 43.15 -9.75 14.59
N THR A 24 43.36 -9.56 15.89
CA THR A 24 42.46 -10.10 16.91
C THR A 24 41.51 -9.00 17.39
N LEU A 25 40.21 -9.22 17.17
CA LEU A 25 39.12 -8.35 17.61
C LEU A 25 38.43 -9.00 18.80
N SER A 26 38.35 -8.31 19.92
CA SER A 26 37.59 -8.75 21.09
C SER A 26 36.19 -8.17 21.00
N VAL A 27 35.17 -9.03 20.90
CA VAL A 27 33.76 -8.64 20.84
C VAL A 27 33.13 -8.91 22.20
N ASP A 28 32.70 -7.86 22.88
CA ASP A 28 31.85 -7.99 24.07
C ASP A 28 30.39 -8.12 23.63
N ARG A 29 29.73 -9.21 24.02
CA ARG A 29 28.30 -9.42 23.84
C ARG A 29 27.70 -9.75 25.21
N ASP A 30 26.93 -8.81 25.77
CA ASP A 30 26.22 -8.99 27.04
C ASP A 30 27.16 -9.33 28.22
N GLY A 31 28.35 -8.73 28.26
CA GLY A 31 29.36 -8.92 29.30
C GLY A 31 30.25 -10.16 29.11
N MET A 32 30.07 -10.92 28.02
CA MET A 32 30.96 -12.01 27.63
C MET A 32 31.87 -11.56 26.48
N THR A 33 33.16 -11.40 26.78
CA THR A 33 34.19 -11.07 25.78
C THR A 33 34.60 -12.33 25.03
N THR A 34 34.45 -12.32 23.70
CA THR A 34 34.93 -13.38 22.81
C THR A 34 35.93 -12.80 21.81
N ASP A 35 37.09 -13.44 21.70
CA ASP A 35 38.12 -13.05 20.75
C ASP A 35 37.87 -13.70 19.38
N VAL A 36 37.81 -12.86 18.35
CA VAL A 36 37.63 -13.26 16.95
C VAL A 36 38.87 -12.84 16.16
N LYS A 37 39.54 -13.82 15.55
CA LYS A 37 40.63 -13.59 14.62
C LYS A 37 40.06 -13.24 13.25
N VAL A 38 40.50 -12.12 12.69
CA VAL A 38 40.08 -11.65 11.36
C VAL A 38 41.32 -11.45 10.49
N ALA A 39 41.32 -12.04 9.30
CA ALA A 39 42.37 -11.83 8.32
C ALA A 39 42.35 -10.38 7.84
N VAL A 40 43.51 -9.73 7.85
CA VAL A 40 43.66 -8.35 7.39
C VAL A 40 43.95 -8.36 5.90
N ARG A 41 43.31 -7.46 5.15
CA ARG A 41 43.58 -7.32 3.71
C ARG A 41 44.96 -6.70 3.48
N GLU A 42 45.54 -6.89 2.29
CA GLU A 42 46.85 -6.34 1.90
C GLU A 42 46.94 -4.80 2.01
N ASP A 43 45.79 -4.10 2.05
CA ASP A 43 45.68 -2.66 2.25
C ASP A 43 45.55 -2.23 3.73
N ASN A 44 45.83 -3.15 4.67
CA ASN A 44 45.68 -2.98 6.11
C ASN A 44 44.26 -2.60 6.56
N SER A 45 43.24 -2.90 5.75
CA SER A 45 41.84 -2.64 6.11
C SER A 45 41.14 -3.89 6.66
N ILE A 46 40.27 -3.67 7.65
CA ILE A 46 39.31 -4.66 8.16
C ILE A 46 37.91 -4.17 7.84
N GLY A 47 37.19 -4.93 7.01
CA GLY A 47 35.80 -4.61 6.67
C GLY A 47 34.83 -5.13 7.73
N ILE A 48 34.14 -4.24 8.43
CA ILE A 48 33.01 -4.60 9.30
C ILE A 48 31.72 -4.40 8.52
N ARG A 49 30.95 -5.48 8.31
CA ARG A 49 29.61 -5.42 7.71
C ARG A 49 28.57 -5.83 8.73
N VAL A 50 27.62 -4.94 8.99
CA VAL A 50 26.40 -5.27 9.75
C VAL A 50 25.54 -6.14 8.85
N VAL A 51 25.40 -7.42 9.21
CA VAL A 51 24.45 -8.33 8.56
C VAL A 51 23.13 -8.17 9.29
N LEU A 52 22.17 -7.49 8.64
CA LEU A 52 20.79 -7.47 9.13
C LEU A 52 20.21 -8.89 9.00
N PRO A 53 19.44 -9.38 9.99
CA PRO A 53 18.82 -10.69 9.89
C PRO A 53 17.91 -10.73 8.66
N GLU A 54 18.11 -11.77 7.84
CA GLU A 54 17.31 -12.00 6.64
C GLU A 54 15.86 -12.32 7.05
N ILE A 55 14.90 -11.54 6.56
CA ILE A 55 13.48 -11.77 6.82
C ILE A 55 13.11 -13.05 6.07
N GLN A 56 13.04 -14.16 6.78
CA GLN A 56 12.57 -15.42 6.21
C GLN A 56 11.05 -15.35 6.04
N THR A 57 10.60 -15.26 4.80
CA THR A 57 9.18 -15.37 4.44
C THR A 57 8.72 -16.81 4.66
N THR A 58 7.73 -17.00 5.52
CA THR A 58 7.08 -18.31 5.71
C THR A 58 5.85 -18.37 4.82
N ASP A 59 5.78 -19.35 3.94
CA ASP A 59 4.58 -19.61 3.14
C ASP A 59 3.54 -20.30 4.03
N ILE A 60 2.43 -19.60 4.30
CA ILE A 60 1.29 -20.15 5.02
C ILE A 60 0.31 -20.68 3.98
N THR A 61 0.10 -21.99 3.98
CA THR A 61 -0.91 -22.66 3.14
C THR A 61 -2.20 -22.78 3.94
N TYR A 62 -3.31 -22.40 3.31
CA TYR A 62 -4.64 -22.47 3.91
C TYR A 62 -5.45 -23.58 3.27
N ASP A 63 -6.18 -24.33 4.09
CA ASP A 63 -7.23 -25.22 3.62
C ASP A 63 -8.41 -24.41 3.03
N VAL A 64 -9.34 -25.08 2.33
CA VAL A 64 -10.44 -24.40 1.62
C VAL A 64 -11.34 -23.59 2.57
N ASP A 65 -11.62 -24.10 3.75
CA ASP A 65 -12.40 -23.41 4.78
C ASP A 65 -11.64 -22.20 5.35
N GLN A 66 -10.37 -22.38 5.67
CA GLN A 66 -9.51 -21.32 6.18
C GLN A 66 -9.30 -20.20 5.15
N SER A 67 -9.09 -20.55 3.88
CA SER A 67 -8.88 -19.59 2.80
C SER A 67 -10.10 -18.72 2.53
N ILE A 68 -11.32 -19.24 2.71
CA ILE A 68 -12.55 -18.43 2.61
C ILE A 68 -12.60 -17.42 3.76
N VAL A 69 -12.36 -17.84 5.00
CA VAL A 69 -12.41 -16.95 6.17
C VAL A 69 -11.31 -15.89 6.09
N GLU A 70 -10.08 -16.28 5.77
CA GLU A 70 -8.97 -15.34 5.60
C GLU A 70 -9.17 -14.45 4.38
N GLY A 71 -9.78 -14.94 3.30
CA GLY A 71 -10.15 -14.13 2.13
C GLY A 71 -11.16 -13.04 2.47
N ILE A 72 -12.19 -13.35 3.27
CA ILE A 72 -13.16 -12.37 3.77
C ILE A 72 -12.46 -11.35 4.68
N ARG A 73 -11.60 -11.82 5.61
CA ARG A 73 -10.83 -10.94 6.50
C ARG A 73 -9.92 -10.01 5.69
N TYR A 74 -9.21 -10.54 4.71
CA TYR A 74 -8.35 -9.77 3.81
C TYR A 74 -9.14 -8.73 3.03
N GLY A 75 -10.30 -9.11 2.48
CA GLY A 75 -11.20 -8.19 1.79
C GLY A 75 -11.72 -7.07 2.70
N TYR A 76 -12.06 -7.38 3.96
CA TYR A 76 -12.46 -6.38 4.95
C TYR A 76 -11.36 -5.36 5.23
N TRP A 77 -10.14 -5.83 5.48
CA TRP A 77 -9.00 -4.92 5.72
C TRP A 77 -8.64 -4.11 4.48
N THR A 78 -8.68 -4.73 3.29
CA THR A 78 -8.46 -4.04 2.03
C THR A 78 -9.48 -2.92 1.81
N LEU A 79 -10.77 -3.20 2.07
CA LEU A 79 -11.82 -2.18 2.03
C LEU A 79 -11.57 -1.08 3.05
N TYR A 80 -11.26 -1.42 4.31
CA TYR A 80 -10.97 -0.45 5.36
C TYR A 80 -9.81 0.48 4.98
N ASP A 81 -8.71 -0.09 4.50
CA ASP A 81 -7.52 0.65 4.07
C ASP A 81 -7.86 1.55 2.88
N TYR A 82 -8.66 1.07 1.92
CA TYR A 82 -9.12 1.87 0.79
C TYR A 82 -9.97 3.07 1.25
N VAL A 83 -10.93 2.85 2.16
CA VAL A 83 -11.74 3.93 2.76
C VAL A 83 -10.85 4.92 3.52
N ALA A 84 -9.88 4.44 4.29
CA ALA A 84 -8.96 5.28 5.04
C ALA A 84 -8.05 6.11 4.11
N GLN A 85 -7.70 5.57 2.95
CA GLN A 85 -6.91 6.24 1.92
C GLN A 85 -7.72 7.24 1.10
N PHE A 86 -9.05 7.07 1.01
CA PHE A 86 -9.91 7.98 0.26
C PHE A 86 -9.75 9.45 0.66
N LYS A 87 -9.47 9.73 1.94
CA LYS A 87 -9.19 11.11 2.40
C LYS A 87 -8.02 11.78 1.68
N PHE A 88 -7.05 10.99 1.19
CA PHE A 88 -5.88 11.49 0.47
C PHE A 88 -6.21 11.83 -0.99
N VAL A 89 -7.32 11.37 -1.55
CA VAL A 89 -7.76 11.75 -2.92
C VAL A 89 -7.96 13.27 -3.03
N PHE A 90 -8.31 13.94 -1.94
CA PHE A 90 -8.47 15.38 -1.88
C PHE A 90 -7.14 16.16 -1.69
N THR A 91 -5.99 15.48 -1.60
CA THR A 91 -4.66 16.12 -1.57
C THR A 91 -4.08 16.28 -2.96
N LYS A 92 -3.04 17.12 -3.08
CA LYS A 92 -2.31 17.31 -4.35
C LYS A 92 -1.66 16.01 -4.84
N GLU A 93 -1.21 15.14 -3.94
CA GLU A 93 -0.69 13.84 -4.33
C GLU A 93 -1.81 12.89 -4.79
N GLY A 94 -2.96 12.89 -4.13
CA GLY A 94 -4.09 12.05 -4.57
C GLY A 94 -4.62 12.45 -5.95
N ALA A 95 -4.74 13.75 -6.22
CA ALA A 95 -5.19 14.26 -7.52
C ALA A 95 -4.27 13.84 -8.68
N SER A 96 -2.96 13.68 -8.45
CA SER A 96 -2.01 13.24 -9.47
C SER A 96 -1.99 11.71 -9.66
N GLN A 97 -2.56 10.95 -8.72
CA GLN A 97 -2.72 9.49 -8.82
C GLN A 97 -4.04 9.07 -9.46
N LEU A 98 -4.92 10.01 -9.79
CA LEU A 98 -6.12 9.75 -10.59
C LEU A 98 -5.71 9.44 -12.03
N GLY A 99 -5.58 8.15 -12.32
CA GLY A 99 -5.33 7.62 -13.65
C GLY A 99 -6.59 7.19 -14.37
N GLY A 100 -6.55 7.21 -15.70
CA GLY A 100 -7.62 6.69 -16.55
C GLY A 100 -7.50 5.18 -16.80
N PHE A 101 -7.98 4.71 -17.94
CA PHE A 101 -7.94 3.30 -18.30
C PHE A 101 -6.53 2.73 -18.49
N GLY A 102 -5.56 3.55 -18.91
CA GLY A 102 -4.17 3.12 -19.09
C GLY A 102 -3.52 2.81 -17.74
N THR A 103 -3.77 3.64 -16.73
CA THR A 103 -3.31 3.39 -15.36
C THR A 103 -3.97 2.16 -14.75
N ILE A 104 -5.27 1.91 -15.02
CA ILE A 104 -5.94 0.67 -14.60
C ILE A 104 -5.33 -0.54 -15.30
N GLY A 105 -5.01 -0.43 -16.60
CA GLY A 105 -4.37 -1.49 -17.37
C GLY A 105 -2.97 -1.83 -16.85
N SER A 106 -2.21 -0.84 -16.38
CA SER A 106 -0.87 -1.06 -15.82
C SER A 106 -0.85 -1.72 -14.44
N LEU A 107 -2.02 -1.92 -13.81
CA LEU A 107 -2.15 -2.73 -12.58
C LEU A 107 -2.04 -4.23 -12.88
N PHE A 108 -2.21 -4.65 -14.13
CA PHE A 108 -2.06 -6.04 -14.53
C PHE A 108 -0.60 -6.30 -14.94
N PRO A 109 -0.01 -7.44 -14.54
CA PRO A 109 1.34 -7.79 -14.95
C PRO A 109 1.43 -8.00 -16.46
N GLY A 110 2.60 -7.70 -17.05
CA GLY A 110 2.86 -7.90 -18.49
C GLY A 110 2.92 -9.38 -18.91
N THR A 111 2.94 -10.30 -17.95
CA THR A 111 2.88 -11.74 -18.15
C THR A 111 1.68 -12.33 -17.43
N TRP A 112 1.18 -13.45 -17.93
CA TRP A 112 0.04 -14.13 -17.31
C TRP A 112 0.40 -14.66 -15.92
N ASP A 113 -0.30 -14.16 -14.90
CA ASP A 113 -0.20 -14.59 -13.50
C ASP A 113 -1.61 -14.71 -12.92
N TRP A 114 -1.98 -15.93 -12.52
CA TRP A 114 -3.32 -16.23 -12.00
C TRP A 114 -3.59 -15.50 -10.69
N GLN A 115 -2.61 -15.46 -9.79
CA GLN A 115 -2.74 -14.84 -8.48
C GLN A 115 -2.89 -13.33 -8.62
N ALA A 116 -2.02 -12.70 -9.41
CA ALA A 116 -2.08 -11.27 -9.65
C ALA A 116 -3.38 -10.86 -10.35
N PHE A 117 -3.86 -11.66 -11.32
CA PHE A 117 -5.11 -11.38 -12.01
C PHE A 117 -6.31 -11.33 -11.06
N TRP A 118 -6.47 -12.35 -10.20
CA TRP A 118 -7.57 -12.39 -9.24
C TRP A 118 -7.42 -11.35 -8.15
N HIS A 119 -6.19 -11.06 -7.72
CA HIS A 119 -5.91 -10.00 -6.75
C HIS A 119 -6.31 -8.62 -7.29
N THR A 120 -5.83 -8.24 -8.47
CA THR A 120 -6.19 -6.95 -9.11
C THR A 120 -7.69 -6.88 -9.40
N THR A 121 -8.30 -7.97 -9.86
CA THR A 121 -9.74 -8.03 -10.09
C THR A 121 -10.53 -7.83 -8.80
N ALA A 122 -10.13 -8.49 -7.71
CA ALA A 122 -10.76 -8.31 -6.40
C ALA A 122 -10.60 -6.89 -5.87
N LEU A 123 -9.41 -6.29 -6.03
CA LEU A 123 -9.14 -4.90 -5.68
C LEU A 123 -10.07 -3.94 -6.45
N ILE A 124 -10.16 -4.06 -7.76
CA ILE A 124 -11.05 -3.23 -8.59
C ILE A 124 -12.52 -3.44 -8.17
N SER A 125 -12.92 -4.67 -7.86
CA SER A 125 -14.29 -4.96 -7.38
C SER A 125 -14.61 -4.25 -6.06
N ILE A 126 -13.68 -4.26 -5.10
CA ILE A 126 -13.82 -3.53 -3.83
C ILE A 126 -13.91 -2.01 -4.08
N ILE A 127 -13.05 -1.49 -4.95
CA ILE A 127 -13.06 -0.07 -5.33
C ILE A 127 -14.40 0.33 -5.93
N LEU A 128 -14.90 -0.43 -6.91
CA LEU A 128 -16.20 -0.16 -7.55
C LEU A 128 -17.35 -0.25 -6.56
N ALA A 129 -17.37 -1.27 -5.70
CA ALA A 129 -18.39 -1.42 -4.67
C ALA A 129 -18.39 -0.22 -3.70
N PHE A 130 -17.22 0.21 -3.23
CA PHE A 130 -17.09 1.39 -2.36
C PHE A 130 -17.53 2.67 -3.07
N MET A 131 -17.04 2.91 -4.29
CA MET A 131 -17.36 4.11 -5.06
C MET A 131 -18.86 4.21 -5.37
N ASN A 132 -19.55 3.08 -5.60
CA ASN A 132 -21.00 3.04 -5.79
C ASN A 132 -21.80 3.36 -4.52
N VAL A 133 -21.22 3.18 -3.32
CA VAL A 133 -21.88 3.50 -2.05
C VAL A 133 -21.69 4.98 -1.67
N LEU A 134 -20.69 5.66 -2.24
CA LEU A 134 -20.45 7.07 -1.95
C LEU A 134 -21.64 7.96 -2.39
N PRO A 135 -21.92 9.06 -1.66
CA PRO A 135 -23.02 9.97 -1.95
C PRO A 135 -22.68 10.88 -3.15
N ILE A 136 -22.39 10.28 -4.30
CA ILE A 136 -22.11 10.97 -5.56
C ILE A 136 -23.41 10.99 -6.38
N PRO A 137 -23.97 12.17 -6.70
CA PRO A 137 -25.14 12.27 -7.57
C PRO A 137 -24.87 11.58 -8.92
N ALA A 138 -25.86 10.83 -9.42
CA ALA A 138 -25.79 9.95 -10.60
C ALA A 138 -25.22 8.53 -10.40
N LEU A 139 -24.63 8.20 -9.25
CA LEU A 139 -24.35 6.80 -8.85
C LEU A 139 -25.42 6.28 -7.87
N ASP A 140 -25.42 4.96 -7.64
CA ASP A 140 -26.37 4.28 -6.73
C ASP A 140 -26.40 4.91 -5.32
N GLY A 141 -25.24 5.30 -4.78
CA GLY A 141 -25.12 5.94 -3.47
C GLY A 141 -25.76 7.33 -3.38
N GLY A 142 -25.93 8.03 -4.51
CA GLY A 142 -26.71 9.27 -4.58
C GLY A 142 -28.19 9.03 -4.24
N HIS A 143 -28.78 7.93 -4.75
CA HIS A 143 -30.13 7.53 -4.38
C HIS A 143 -30.24 7.11 -2.92
N VAL A 144 -29.25 6.38 -2.42
CA VAL A 144 -29.18 6.00 -0.99
C VAL A 144 -29.14 7.24 -0.10
N MET A 145 -28.39 8.27 -0.47
CA MET A 145 -28.32 9.54 0.27
C MET A 145 -29.69 10.26 0.29
N PHE A 146 -30.41 10.29 -0.82
CA PHE A 146 -31.75 10.89 -0.87
C PHE A 146 -32.78 10.11 -0.03
N LEU A 147 -32.70 8.77 -0.04
CA LEU A 147 -33.53 7.92 0.81
C LEU A 147 -33.20 8.10 2.30
N ALA A 148 -31.91 8.20 2.65
CA ALA A 148 -31.50 8.50 4.02
C ALA A 148 -32.00 9.89 4.47
N TYR A 149 -31.94 10.89 3.59
CA TYR A 149 -32.52 12.20 3.83
C TYR A 149 -34.04 12.14 4.03
N GLU A 150 -34.76 11.41 3.18
CA GLU A 150 -36.22 11.22 3.30
C GLU A 150 -36.57 10.52 4.62
N MET A 151 -35.80 9.50 5.02
CA MET A 151 -36.01 8.78 6.28
C MET A 151 -35.82 9.69 7.51
N ILE A 152 -34.87 10.62 7.46
CA ILE A 152 -34.61 11.57 8.56
C ILE A 152 -35.65 12.71 8.58
N THR A 153 -36.01 13.24 7.41
CA THR A 153 -36.85 14.45 7.32
C THR A 153 -38.34 14.15 7.15
N GLY A 154 -38.71 12.91 6.84
CA GLY A 154 -40.08 12.48 6.56
C GLY A 154 -40.69 13.14 5.32
N ARG A 155 -39.89 13.80 4.49
CA ARG A 155 -40.34 14.56 3.31
C ARG A 155 -39.54 14.13 2.10
N LYS A 156 -40.26 13.89 0.99
CA LYS A 156 -39.63 13.62 -0.29
C LYS A 156 -38.78 14.82 -0.73
N PRO A 157 -37.52 14.60 -1.16
CA PRO A 157 -36.75 15.63 -1.83
C PRO A 157 -37.52 16.17 -3.04
N HIS A 158 -37.39 17.45 -3.32
CA HIS A 158 -38.05 18.08 -4.46
C HIS A 158 -37.47 17.55 -5.78
N ASP A 159 -38.29 17.05 -6.70
CA ASP A 159 -37.86 16.40 -7.96
C ASP A 159 -36.84 17.23 -8.77
N ARG A 160 -37.07 18.54 -8.89
CA ARG A 160 -36.14 19.48 -9.53
C ARG A 160 -34.74 19.52 -8.92
N VAL A 161 -34.62 19.35 -7.60
CA VAL A 161 -33.30 19.31 -6.94
C VAL A 161 -32.58 18.01 -7.28
N MET A 162 -33.32 16.89 -7.38
CA MET A 162 -32.76 15.60 -7.77
C MET A 162 -32.26 15.62 -9.22
N GLU A 163 -33.04 16.17 -10.15
CA GLU A 163 -32.63 16.34 -11.56
C GLU A 163 -31.38 17.21 -11.70
N ILE A 164 -31.32 18.35 -11.01
CA ILE A 164 -30.17 19.25 -11.06
C ILE A 164 -28.93 18.56 -10.45
N ALA A 165 -29.08 17.91 -9.30
CA ALA A 165 -27.97 17.19 -8.67
C ALA A 165 -27.43 16.09 -9.58
N GLN A 166 -28.31 15.31 -10.23
CA GLN A 166 -27.91 14.26 -11.17
C GLN A 166 -27.20 14.82 -12.40
N MET A 167 -27.70 15.92 -12.97
CA MET A 167 -27.07 16.57 -14.12
C MET A 167 -25.67 17.11 -13.79
N ILE A 168 -25.51 17.74 -12.62
CA ILE A 168 -24.21 18.18 -12.11
C ILE A 168 -23.28 16.97 -11.90
N GLY A 169 -23.79 15.90 -11.31
CA GLY A 169 -23.03 14.66 -11.08
C GLY A 169 -22.49 14.08 -12.38
N ILE A 170 -23.34 13.89 -13.40
CA ILE A 170 -22.93 13.40 -14.71
C ILE A 170 -21.90 14.32 -15.36
N PHE A 171 -22.11 15.63 -15.30
CA PHE A 171 -21.17 16.59 -15.89
C PHE A 171 -19.79 16.51 -15.23
N LEU A 172 -19.74 16.42 -13.89
CA LEU A 172 -18.49 16.25 -13.15
C LEU A 172 -17.80 14.92 -13.46
N LEU A 173 -18.56 13.82 -13.52
CA LEU A 173 -18.03 12.49 -13.83
C LEU A 173 -17.46 12.45 -15.24
N LEU A 174 -18.17 12.98 -16.24
CA LEU A 174 -17.67 13.06 -17.62
C LEU A 174 -16.44 13.97 -17.74
N GLY A 175 -16.44 15.11 -17.02
CA GLY A 175 -15.28 16.00 -16.97
C GLY A 175 -14.05 15.29 -16.40
N LEU A 176 -14.21 14.57 -15.28
CA LEU A 176 -13.12 13.81 -14.66
C LEU A 176 -12.67 12.64 -15.54
N PHE A 177 -13.60 11.96 -16.21
CA PHE A 177 -13.29 10.90 -17.15
C PHE A 177 -12.41 11.39 -18.29
N VAL A 178 -12.77 12.50 -18.93
CA VAL A 178 -11.97 13.11 -20.00
C VAL A 178 -10.60 13.53 -19.45
N TYR A 179 -10.56 14.15 -18.28
CA TYR A 179 -9.32 14.58 -17.63
C TYR A 179 -8.37 13.41 -17.35
N ALA A 180 -8.86 12.33 -16.74
CA ALA A 180 -8.07 11.14 -16.40
C ALA A 180 -7.52 10.45 -17.65
N ASN A 181 -8.35 10.30 -18.70
CA ASN A 181 -7.91 9.72 -19.97
C ASN A 181 -6.91 10.63 -20.69
N ALA A 182 -7.10 11.96 -20.66
CA ALA A 182 -6.13 12.90 -21.23
C ALA A 182 -4.77 12.83 -20.50
N ASN A 183 -4.79 12.73 -19.16
CA ASN A 183 -3.58 12.57 -18.35
C ASN A 183 -2.83 11.26 -18.68
N ASP A 184 -3.57 10.15 -18.87
CA ASP A 184 -2.98 8.89 -19.31
C ASP A 184 -2.33 9.01 -20.69
N VAL A 185 -2.97 9.66 -21.66
CA VAL A 185 -2.40 9.88 -23.01
C VAL A 185 -1.13 10.73 -22.95
N VAL A 186 -1.14 11.81 -22.16
CA VAL A 186 0.06 12.65 -21.98
C VAL A 186 1.20 11.84 -21.36
N ARG A 187 0.91 11.02 -20.33
CA ARG A 187 1.91 10.13 -19.71
C ARG A 187 2.44 9.05 -20.65
N PHE A 188 1.61 8.56 -21.57
CA PHE A 188 2.03 7.56 -22.55
C PHE A 188 2.93 8.15 -23.64
N LEU A 189 2.73 9.42 -23.99
CA LEU A 189 3.49 10.11 -25.04
C LEU A 189 4.77 10.80 -24.54
N ALA A 190 4.87 11.05 -23.23
CA ALA A 190 6.02 11.68 -22.57
C ALA A 190 7.08 10.65 -22.17
#